data_AF-A0A7C4D7U8-F1
#
_entry.id   AF-A0A7C4D7U8-F1
#
_cell.length_a   1.000
_cell.length_b   1.000
_cell.length_c   1.000
_cell.angle_alpha   90.00
_cell.angle_beta   90.00
_cell.angle_gamma   90.00
#
_symmetry.space_group_name_H-M   'P 1'
#
loop_
_entity.id
_entity.type
_entity.pdbx_description
1 polymer ?
#
loop_
_entity_poly.entity_id
_entity_poly.type
_entity_poly.pdbx_seq_one_letter_code
_entity_poly.pdbx_strand_id
1 'polypeptide(L)'
;MVRNLALIWILLLLLTSIATVPVLAQNNGSASGEIDEQDEKPIVGFELGNYTREQLIDLAYTVRNVTKPIIDWSLRYNSTLAARIVANGDYFLNLAINETNETLAKTYAFVAAVTYAHSPVTAYQVLAKTIRANESLDWEIRVKKFYNLTVEFRNVTLEVKNKAIEFNITLPPIVDIALVYVEGGLNVSGKLIEQGYYKAAFRTLMRTYHLLVKINAIIVRSVFVVKLNLNVNPERPLGPVLARWRIRKEIMLRVCERLPPAVAEEIKSKIERNEIRNWKEFREEVRKRVEEYRDRVINEVFESVVNIVVAVIRFARFSSDAVNEWLDKNGFLGPGGILNEEALKTYLMNLTREVYEKHGWRNLLENVLLELQVRIRNETGKDVDLIIILRGLTGRSGRGS
;
A
#
# COMPACT_ATOMS: atom_id res chain seq x y z
N MET A 1 1.71 21.11 -20.99
CA MET A 1 1.57 20.84 -19.53
C MET A 1 0.51 19.78 -19.20
N VAL A 2 -0.60 19.68 -19.93
CA VAL A 2 -1.69 18.70 -19.67
C VAL A 2 -1.31 17.23 -19.95
N ARG A 3 -0.34 16.97 -20.85
CA ARG A 3 0.12 15.62 -21.22
C ARG A 3 0.89 14.87 -20.11
N ASN A 4 1.53 15.58 -19.18
CA ASN A 4 2.28 14.97 -18.05
C ASN A 4 1.36 14.61 -16.87
N LEU A 5 0.21 15.27 -16.74
CA LEU A 5 -0.79 14.94 -15.72
C LEU A 5 -1.50 13.62 -16.03
N ALA A 6 -1.80 13.33 -17.29
CA ALA A 6 -2.43 12.06 -17.69
C ALA A 6 -1.56 10.83 -17.35
N LEU A 7 -0.24 10.92 -17.53
CA LEU A 7 0.71 9.87 -17.16
C LEU A 7 0.80 9.68 -15.63
N ILE A 8 0.73 10.76 -14.86
CA ILE A 8 0.69 10.72 -13.38
C ILE A 8 -0.62 10.11 -12.89
N TRP A 9 -1.76 10.40 -13.53
CA TRP A 9 -3.06 9.80 -13.20
C TRP A 9 -3.14 8.32 -13.57
N ILE A 10 -2.53 7.89 -14.69
CA ILE A 10 -2.44 6.48 -15.08
C ILE A 10 -1.51 5.70 -14.14
N LEU A 11 -0.39 6.31 -13.70
CA LEU A 11 0.49 5.71 -12.68
C LEU A 11 -0.18 5.62 -11.31
N LEU A 12 -0.97 6.64 -10.91
CA LEU A 12 -1.75 6.62 -9.67
C LEU A 12 -2.85 5.56 -9.71
N LEU A 13 -3.56 5.40 -10.83
CA LEU A 13 -4.56 4.36 -11.02
C LEU A 13 -3.95 2.94 -10.96
N LEU A 14 -2.76 2.75 -11.51
CA LEU A 14 -2.01 1.49 -11.44
C LEU A 14 -1.49 1.18 -10.01
N LEU A 15 -1.10 2.21 -9.24
CA LEU A 15 -0.67 2.06 -7.86
C LEU A 15 -1.84 1.77 -6.90
N THR A 16 -3.03 2.31 -7.17
CA THR A 16 -4.24 1.99 -6.37
C THR A 16 -4.73 0.56 -6.57
N SER A 17 -4.45 -0.08 -7.71
CA SER A 17 -4.78 -1.50 -7.94
C SER A 17 -3.85 -2.51 -7.25
N ILE A 18 -2.78 -2.06 -6.59
CA ILE A 18 -1.88 -2.92 -5.80
C ILE A 18 -2.36 -3.05 -4.35
N ALA A 19 -3.33 -2.23 -3.93
CA ALA A 19 -3.83 -2.17 -2.56
C ALA A 19 -5.14 -2.96 -2.34
N THR A 20 -5.25 -4.20 -2.84
CA THR A 20 -6.20 -5.18 -2.28
C THR A 20 -5.67 -6.60 -2.44
N VAL A 21 -4.71 -6.98 -1.59
CA VAL A 21 -4.60 -8.37 -1.15
C VAL A 21 -4.98 -8.36 0.32
N PRO A 22 -6.06 -9.05 0.73
CA PRO A 22 -6.50 -9.04 2.11
C PRO A 22 -5.42 -9.69 2.98
N VAL A 23 -5.06 -8.94 4.03
CA VAL A 23 -4.37 -9.43 5.22
C VAL A 23 -5.16 -10.61 5.79
N LEU A 24 -4.52 -11.77 5.90
CA LEU A 24 -4.95 -12.81 6.83
C LEU A 24 -3.74 -13.31 7.62
N ALA A 25 -3.76 -12.85 8.88
CA ALA A 25 -3.35 -13.53 10.11
C ALA A 25 -1.90 -14.05 10.24
N GLN A 26 -1.19 -13.34 11.13
CA GLN A 26 -0.27 -13.84 12.14
C GLN A 26 -0.21 -15.37 12.30
N ASN A 27 1.00 -15.90 12.28
CA ASN A 27 1.37 -16.84 13.33
C ASN A 27 2.72 -16.38 13.92
N ASN A 28 2.69 -16.15 15.22
CA ASN A 28 3.82 -15.73 16.04
C ASN A 28 4.91 -16.80 16.03
N GLY A 29 6.14 -16.34 15.91
CA GLY A 29 7.33 -17.16 16.05
C GLY A 29 8.53 -16.24 16.11
N SER A 30 8.76 -15.65 17.29
CA SER A 30 10.03 -15.01 17.61
C SER A 30 11.16 -15.99 17.35
N ALA A 31 11.94 -15.74 16.31
CA ALA A 31 13.24 -16.35 16.12
C ALA A 31 14.18 -15.23 15.69
N SER A 32 14.84 -14.64 16.69
CA SER A 32 16.18 -14.11 16.55
C SER A 32 17.04 -15.21 15.92
N GLY A 33 17.26 -15.11 14.62
CA GLY A 33 18.23 -15.90 13.90
C GLY A 33 19.06 -14.94 13.10
N GLU A 34 20.30 -14.73 13.56
CA GLU A 34 21.38 -14.27 12.70
C GLU A 34 21.34 -15.12 11.42
N ILE A 35 21.04 -14.49 10.29
CA ILE A 35 21.20 -15.12 8.99
C ILE A 35 22.55 -14.65 8.49
N ASP A 36 23.48 -15.60 8.52
CA ASP A 36 24.85 -15.53 8.00
C ASP A 36 24.95 -14.73 6.69
N GLU A 37 25.92 -13.81 6.69
CA GLU A 37 26.34 -12.95 5.59
C GLU A 37 27.13 -13.69 4.47
N GLN A 38 26.99 -15.01 4.34
CA GLN A 38 27.73 -15.80 3.34
C GLN A 38 26.80 -16.53 2.38
N ASP A 39 26.26 -15.80 1.40
CA ASP A 39 26.01 -16.25 0.01
C ASP A 39 25.09 -15.28 -0.78
N GLU A 40 25.27 -13.95 -0.64
CA GLU A 40 24.72 -13.03 -1.63
C GLU A 40 25.56 -13.08 -2.92
N LYS A 41 25.32 -14.09 -3.76
CA LYS A 41 25.62 -13.98 -5.19
C LYS A 41 25.03 -12.65 -5.68
N PRO A 42 25.77 -11.84 -6.44
CA PRO A 42 25.31 -10.52 -6.85
C PRO A 42 23.99 -10.66 -7.61
N ILE A 43 22.91 -10.22 -6.98
CA ILE A 43 21.60 -10.13 -7.61
C ILE A 43 21.74 -9.02 -8.65
N VAL A 44 21.88 -9.41 -9.91
CA VAL A 44 21.92 -8.50 -11.05
C VAL A 44 20.61 -7.71 -11.06
N GLY A 45 20.67 -6.46 -10.63
CA GLY A 45 19.52 -5.56 -10.63
C GLY A 45 19.06 -5.30 -12.07
N PHE A 46 17.76 -5.38 -12.32
CA PHE A 46 17.18 -5.01 -13.59
C PHE A 46 17.31 -3.49 -13.78
N GLU A 47 18.19 -3.05 -14.69
CA GLU A 47 18.22 -1.67 -15.17
C GLU A 47 17.82 -1.65 -16.64
N LEU A 48 16.75 -0.91 -16.97
CA LEU A 48 16.23 -0.82 -18.34
C LEU A 48 17.29 -0.38 -19.36
N GLY A 49 18.28 0.42 -18.92
CA GLY A 49 19.40 0.88 -19.74
C GLY A 49 20.37 -0.23 -20.18
N ASN A 50 20.40 -1.37 -19.46
CA ASN A 50 21.28 -2.50 -19.76
C ASN A 50 20.74 -3.42 -20.86
N TYR A 51 19.50 -3.20 -21.31
CA TYR A 51 18.85 -4.01 -22.33
C TYR A 51 18.66 -3.20 -23.61
N THR A 52 18.80 -3.85 -24.76
CA THR A 52 18.49 -3.23 -26.05
C THR A 52 16.97 -3.15 -26.26
N ARG A 53 16.56 -2.31 -27.21
CA ARG A 53 15.15 -2.20 -27.60
C ARG A 53 14.61 -3.55 -28.06
N GLU A 54 15.37 -4.26 -28.88
CA GLU A 54 15.02 -5.54 -29.48
C GLU A 54 14.82 -6.60 -28.41
N GLN A 55 15.69 -6.64 -27.39
CA GLN A 55 15.55 -7.57 -26.25
C GLN A 55 14.25 -7.35 -25.47
N LEU A 56 13.85 -6.09 -25.25
CA LEU A 56 12.62 -5.79 -24.51
C LEU A 56 11.37 -6.01 -25.35
N ILE A 57 11.44 -5.76 -26.66
CA ILE A 57 10.36 -6.11 -27.60
C ILE A 57 10.20 -7.63 -27.67
N ASP A 58 11.30 -8.38 -27.77
CA ASP A 58 11.28 -9.86 -27.73
C ASP A 58 10.70 -10.38 -26.41
N LEU A 59 11.06 -9.78 -25.27
CA LEU A 59 10.43 -10.08 -23.99
C LEU A 59 8.91 -9.89 -24.06
N ALA A 60 8.45 -8.74 -24.56
CA ALA A 60 7.02 -8.44 -24.66
C ALA A 60 6.28 -9.45 -25.55
N TYR A 61 6.84 -9.79 -26.71
CA TYR A 61 6.31 -10.82 -27.60
C TYR A 61 6.29 -12.20 -26.95
N THR A 62 7.36 -12.57 -26.26
CA THR A 62 7.46 -13.87 -25.59
C THR A 62 6.41 -13.97 -24.50
N VAL A 63 6.28 -12.95 -23.63
CA VAL A 63 5.25 -12.95 -22.57
C VAL A 63 3.85 -12.97 -23.18
N ARG A 64 3.58 -12.18 -24.22
CA ARG A 64 2.30 -12.18 -24.95
C ARG A 64 1.95 -13.58 -25.48
N ASN A 65 2.89 -14.26 -26.11
CA ASN A 65 2.65 -15.57 -26.71
C ASN A 65 2.55 -16.70 -25.68
N VAL A 66 3.37 -16.67 -24.63
CA VAL A 66 3.27 -17.63 -23.51
C VAL A 66 1.94 -17.47 -22.76
N THR A 67 1.46 -16.24 -22.60
CA THR A 67 0.18 -15.95 -21.93
C THR A 67 -1.04 -16.02 -22.83
N LYS A 68 -0.86 -16.22 -24.14
CA LYS A 68 -1.98 -16.29 -25.09
C LYS A 68 -3.01 -17.37 -24.75
N PRO A 69 -2.66 -18.61 -24.37
CA PRO A 69 -3.66 -19.64 -24.05
C PRO A 69 -4.60 -19.23 -22.92
N ILE A 70 -4.08 -18.63 -21.84
CA ILE A 70 -4.88 -18.19 -20.69
C ILE A 70 -5.74 -16.96 -21.01
N ILE A 71 -5.24 -16.06 -21.86
CA ILE A 71 -5.99 -14.90 -22.34
C ILE A 71 -7.14 -15.35 -23.24
N ASP A 72 -6.87 -16.16 -24.26
CA ASP A 72 -7.86 -16.65 -25.21
C ASP A 72 -8.94 -17.47 -24.48
N TRP A 73 -8.54 -18.35 -23.58
CA TRP A 73 -9.46 -19.08 -22.71
C TRP A 73 -10.35 -18.13 -21.89
N SER A 74 -9.76 -17.12 -21.24
CA SER A 74 -10.53 -16.16 -20.43
C SER A 74 -11.49 -15.31 -21.26
N LEU A 75 -11.13 -14.98 -22.50
CA LEU A 75 -12.00 -14.28 -23.44
C LEU A 75 -13.22 -15.12 -23.83
N ARG A 76 -13.09 -16.45 -23.96
CA ARG A 76 -14.26 -17.35 -24.17
C ARG A 76 -15.29 -17.24 -23.03
N TYR A 77 -14.84 -16.88 -21.83
CA TYR A 77 -15.69 -16.63 -20.65
C TYR A 77 -16.06 -15.14 -20.48
N ASN A 78 -15.94 -14.34 -21.54
CA ASN A 78 -16.24 -12.91 -21.57
C ASN A 78 -15.45 -12.10 -20.51
N SER A 79 -14.20 -12.47 -20.22
CA SER A 79 -13.35 -11.77 -19.25
C SER A 79 -13.02 -10.35 -19.72
N THR A 80 -13.57 -9.34 -19.04
CA THR A 80 -13.27 -7.93 -19.33
C THR A 80 -11.83 -7.58 -18.96
N LEU A 81 -11.26 -8.26 -17.97
CA LEU A 81 -9.86 -8.07 -17.58
C LEU A 81 -8.93 -8.60 -18.68
N ALA A 82 -9.23 -9.76 -19.26
CA ALA A 82 -8.44 -10.30 -20.37
C ALA A 82 -8.48 -9.37 -21.59
N ALA A 83 -9.66 -8.86 -21.94
CA ALA A 83 -9.82 -7.89 -23.03
C ALA A 83 -8.98 -6.61 -22.81
N ARG A 84 -8.95 -6.09 -21.58
CA ARG A 84 -8.13 -4.92 -21.21
C ARG A 84 -6.64 -5.21 -21.26
N ILE A 85 -6.20 -6.39 -20.80
CA ILE A 85 -4.79 -6.80 -20.85
C ILE A 85 -4.32 -6.85 -22.31
N VAL A 86 -5.11 -7.44 -23.21
CA VAL A 86 -4.78 -7.50 -24.64
C VAL A 86 -4.73 -6.10 -25.24
N ALA A 87 -5.79 -5.30 -25.07
CA ALA A 87 -5.86 -3.97 -25.66
C ALA A 87 -4.71 -3.05 -25.19
N ASN A 88 -4.42 -3.03 -23.90
CA ASN A 88 -3.34 -2.22 -23.35
C ASN A 88 -1.96 -2.78 -23.74
N GLY A 89 -1.79 -4.10 -23.69
CA GLY A 89 -0.54 -4.75 -24.08
C GLY A 89 -0.19 -4.50 -25.54
N ASP A 90 -1.16 -4.67 -26.45
CA ASP A 90 -0.97 -4.46 -27.89
C ASP A 90 -0.74 -2.96 -28.18
N TYR A 91 -1.44 -2.06 -27.47
CA TYR A 91 -1.21 -0.61 -27.56
C TYR A 91 0.23 -0.24 -27.23
N PHE A 92 0.75 -0.67 -26.07
CA PHE A 92 2.12 -0.35 -25.66
C PHE A 92 3.16 -1.05 -26.54
N LEU A 93 2.89 -2.27 -27.00
CA LEU A 93 3.78 -2.97 -27.92
C LEU A 93 3.88 -2.24 -29.27
N ASN A 94 2.75 -1.77 -29.81
CA ASN A 94 2.73 -0.98 -31.04
C ASN A 94 3.45 0.36 -30.87
N LEU A 95 3.30 1.04 -29.73
CA LEU A 95 4.11 2.23 -29.42
C LEU A 95 5.60 1.90 -29.39
N ALA A 96 5.98 0.80 -28.73
CA ALA A 96 7.37 0.39 -28.62
C ALA A 96 8.02 0.08 -29.99
N ILE A 97 7.25 -0.46 -30.94
CA ILE A 97 7.73 -0.78 -32.29
C ILE A 97 7.86 0.47 -33.16
N ASN A 98 6.98 1.45 -32.99
CA ASN A 98 6.95 2.65 -33.85
C ASN A 98 7.70 3.85 -33.26
N GLU A 99 8.07 3.81 -31.98
CA GLU A 99 8.77 4.92 -31.30
C GLU A 99 10.20 5.08 -31.83
N THR A 100 10.62 6.33 -32.04
CA THR A 100 11.97 6.68 -32.51
C THR A 100 12.93 6.90 -31.35
N ASN A 101 12.43 7.38 -30.20
CA ASN A 101 13.22 7.52 -29.00
C ASN A 101 13.46 6.15 -28.34
N GLU A 102 14.72 5.72 -28.29
CA GLU A 102 15.10 4.41 -27.77
C GLU A 102 14.67 4.18 -26.31
N THR A 103 14.79 5.19 -25.45
CA THR A 103 14.44 5.05 -24.02
C THR A 103 12.93 4.89 -23.84
N LEU A 104 12.13 5.63 -24.61
CA LEU A 104 10.68 5.50 -24.60
C LEU A 104 10.24 4.16 -25.21
N ALA A 105 10.87 3.73 -26.31
CA ALA A 105 10.59 2.44 -26.94
C ALA A 105 10.85 1.27 -25.97
N LYS A 106 12.00 1.27 -25.29
CA LYS A 106 12.35 0.31 -24.23
C LYS A 106 11.31 0.32 -23.10
N THR A 107 10.89 1.50 -22.67
CA THR A 107 9.88 1.66 -21.62
C THR A 107 8.55 1.05 -22.03
N TYR A 108 8.06 1.39 -23.23
CA TYR A 108 6.80 0.87 -23.74
C TYR A 108 6.83 -0.66 -23.94
N ALA A 109 7.94 -1.20 -24.42
CA ALA A 109 8.10 -2.65 -24.57
C ALA A 109 8.02 -3.36 -23.21
N PHE A 110 8.72 -2.83 -22.20
CA PHE A 110 8.66 -3.38 -20.86
C PHE A 110 7.26 -3.27 -20.23
N VAL A 111 6.58 -2.13 -20.41
CA VAL A 111 5.18 -1.96 -19.94
C VAL A 111 4.25 -2.96 -20.64
N ALA A 112 4.42 -3.21 -21.93
CA ALA A 112 3.66 -4.22 -22.66
C ALA A 112 3.89 -5.62 -22.06
N ALA A 113 5.15 -6.02 -21.85
CA ALA A 113 5.50 -7.29 -21.22
C ALA A 113 4.84 -7.45 -19.83
N VAL A 114 4.96 -6.43 -18.97
CA VAL A 114 4.34 -6.42 -17.64
C VAL A 114 2.82 -6.50 -17.74
N THR A 115 2.21 -5.81 -18.69
CA THR A 115 0.75 -5.84 -18.90
C THR A 115 0.27 -7.26 -19.22
N TYR A 116 0.92 -7.94 -20.17
CA TYR A 116 0.62 -9.34 -20.49
C TYR A 116 0.87 -10.29 -19.32
N ALA A 117 1.89 -10.00 -18.50
CA ALA A 117 2.24 -10.82 -17.35
C ALA A 117 1.13 -10.91 -16.28
N HIS A 118 0.15 -10.00 -16.29
CA HIS A 118 -1.01 -10.04 -15.40
C HIS A 118 -2.09 -11.03 -15.83
N SER A 119 -1.92 -11.71 -16.96
CA SER A 119 -2.90 -12.68 -17.49
C SER A 119 -3.33 -13.77 -16.48
N PRO A 120 -2.50 -14.31 -15.55
CA PRO A 120 -2.96 -15.32 -14.60
C PRO A 120 -4.12 -14.86 -13.71
N VAL A 121 -4.20 -13.56 -13.41
CA VAL A 121 -5.26 -13.00 -12.57
C VAL A 121 -6.64 -13.11 -13.21
N THR A 122 -6.70 -13.18 -14.55
CA THR A 122 -7.96 -13.30 -15.30
C THR A 122 -8.74 -14.57 -14.96
N ALA A 123 -8.05 -15.64 -14.54
CA ALA A 123 -8.68 -16.87 -14.09
C ALA A 123 -9.62 -16.67 -12.89
N TYR A 124 -9.30 -15.76 -11.95
CA TYR A 124 -10.25 -15.47 -10.86
C TYR A 124 -11.53 -14.81 -11.34
N GLN A 125 -11.47 -13.99 -12.40
CA GLN A 125 -12.68 -13.42 -12.99
C GLN A 125 -13.53 -14.52 -13.65
N VAL A 126 -12.89 -15.46 -14.35
CA VAL A 126 -13.59 -16.62 -14.94
C VAL A 126 -14.24 -17.45 -13.85
N LEU A 127 -13.52 -17.76 -12.77
CA LEU A 127 -14.03 -18.46 -11.60
C LEU A 127 -15.27 -17.79 -11.01
N ALA A 128 -15.18 -16.48 -10.70
CA ALA A 128 -16.28 -15.72 -10.11
C ALA A 128 -17.51 -15.69 -11.02
N LYS A 129 -17.31 -15.51 -12.32
CA LYS A 129 -18.40 -15.56 -13.32
C LYS A 129 -19.04 -16.94 -13.38
N THR A 130 -18.26 -18.01 -13.39
CA THR A 130 -18.78 -19.37 -13.43
C THR A 130 -19.57 -19.71 -12.17
N ILE A 131 -19.09 -19.32 -10.98
CA ILE A 131 -19.85 -19.53 -9.74
C ILE A 131 -21.19 -18.79 -9.80
N ARG A 132 -21.18 -17.51 -10.17
CA ARG A 132 -22.38 -16.67 -10.25
C ARG A 132 -23.39 -17.19 -11.29
N ALA A 133 -22.92 -17.59 -12.47
CA ALA A 133 -23.79 -18.09 -13.54
C ALA A 133 -24.49 -19.40 -13.21
N ASN A 134 -24.02 -20.12 -12.18
CA ASN A 134 -24.55 -21.43 -11.79
C ASN A 134 -25.16 -21.42 -10.39
N GLU A 135 -25.29 -20.26 -9.73
CA GLU A 135 -25.73 -20.14 -8.34
C GLU A 135 -27.12 -20.73 -8.08
N SER A 136 -28.02 -20.63 -9.07
CA SER A 136 -29.39 -21.16 -9.01
C SER A 136 -29.48 -22.68 -9.20
N LEU A 137 -28.41 -23.35 -9.62
CA LEU A 137 -28.41 -24.78 -9.86
C LEU A 137 -28.31 -25.57 -8.56
N ASP A 138 -28.70 -26.85 -8.61
CA ASP A 138 -28.43 -27.78 -7.51
C ASP A 138 -26.92 -27.77 -7.16
N TRP A 139 -26.62 -27.94 -5.87
CA TRP A 139 -25.25 -27.94 -5.37
C TRP A 139 -24.38 -29.00 -6.03
N GLU A 140 -24.91 -30.19 -6.31
CA GLU A 140 -24.20 -31.24 -7.05
C GLU A 140 -23.78 -30.75 -8.45
N ILE A 141 -24.74 -30.17 -9.19
CA ILE A 141 -24.53 -29.70 -10.56
C ILE A 141 -23.48 -28.58 -10.57
N ARG A 142 -23.55 -27.66 -9.60
CA ARG A 142 -22.54 -26.60 -9.42
C ARG A 142 -21.14 -27.16 -9.25
N VAL A 143 -20.98 -28.14 -8.37
CA VAL A 143 -19.67 -28.75 -8.08
C VAL A 143 -19.13 -29.50 -9.30
N LYS A 144 -19.97 -30.25 -10.03
CA LYS A 144 -19.58 -30.91 -11.29
C LYS A 144 -19.15 -29.90 -12.37
N LYS A 145 -19.88 -28.80 -12.53
CA LYS A 145 -19.47 -27.73 -13.45
C LYS A 145 -18.14 -27.09 -13.04
N PHE A 146 -17.93 -26.89 -11.75
CA PHE A 146 -16.67 -26.34 -11.25
C PHE A 146 -15.49 -27.31 -11.40
N TYR A 147 -15.72 -28.61 -11.25
CA TYR A 147 -14.75 -29.65 -11.57
C TYR A 147 -14.29 -29.54 -13.02
N ASN A 148 -15.25 -29.49 -13.96
CA ASN A 148 -14.95 -29.38 -15.40
C ASN A 148 -14.19 -28.09 -15.73
N LEU A 149 -14.55 -26.96 -15.13
CA LEU A 149 -13.82 -25.70 -15.30
C LEU A 149 -12.36 -25.83 -14.82
N THR A 150 -12.14 -26.53 -13.70
CA THR A 150 -10.80 -26.73 -13.14
C THR A 150 -9.96 -27.64 -14.04
N VAL A 151 -10.57 -28.69 -14.61
CA VAL A 151 -9.92 -29.56 -15.61
C VAL A 151 -9.58 -28.79 -16.88
N GLU A 152 -10.49 -27.95 -17.39
CA GLU A 152 -10.21 -27.08 -18.54
C GLU A 152 -9.02 -26.15 -18.24
N PHE A 153 -9.02 -25.50 -17.08
CA PHE A 153 -7.95 -24.58 -16.69
C PHE A 153 -6.61 -25.28 -16.48
N ARG A 154 -6.62 -26.54 -16.01
CA ARG A 154 -5.43 -27.39 -15.95
C ARG A 154 -4.83 -27.61 -17.34
N ASN A 155 -5.66 -27.89 -18.35
CA ASN A 155 -5.18 -28.08 -19.72
C ASN A 155 -4.60 -26.79 -20.30
N VAL A 156 -5.26 -25.66 -20.07
CA VAL A 156 -4.73 -24.33 -20.42
C VAL A 156 -3.36 -24.08 -19.76
N THR A 157 -3.19 -24.48 -18.50
CA THR A 157 -1.91 -24.33 -17.78
C THR A 157 -0.80 -25.18 -18.40
N LEU A 158 -1.12 -26.39 -18.89
CA LEU A 158 -0.17 -27.20 -19.63
C LEU A 158 0.18 -26.58 -20.99
N GLU A 159 -0.79 -25.99 -21.69
CA GLU A 159 -0.51 -25.26 -22.93
C GLU A 159 0.43 -24.07 -22.68
N VAL A 160 0.22 -23.30 -21.60
CA VAL A 160 1.12 -22.21 -21.18
C VAL A 160 2.52 -22.75 -20.87
N LYS A 161 2.62 -23.87 -20.14
CA LYS A 161 3.90 -24.55 -19.87
C LYS A 161 4.62 -24.94 -21.16
N ASN A 162 3.91 -25.58 -22.08
CA ASN A 162 4.47 -26.04 -23.36
C ASN A 162 4.92 -24.85 -24.21
N LYS A 163 4.14 -23.77 -24.27
CA LYS A 163 4.53 -22.53 -24.93
C LYS A 163 5.80 -21.94 -24.33
N ALA A 164 5.93 -21.90 -23.00
CA ALA A 164 7.15 -21.42 -22.36
C ALA A 164 8.37 -22.26 -22.78
N ILE A 165 8.24 -23.59 -22.84
CA ILE A 165 9.30 -24.49 -23.30
C ILE A 165 9.63 -24.25 -24.78
N GLU A 166 8.64 -24.07 -25.66
CA GLU A 166 8.85 -23.71 -27.08
C GLU A 166 9.65 -22.42 -27.24
N PHE A 167 9.50 -21.46 -26.33
CA PHE A 167 10.28 -20.22 -26.28
C PHE A 167 11.61 -20.34 -25.51
N ASN A 168 12.09 -21.56 -25.27
CA ASN A 168 13.34 -21.88 -24.55
C ASN A 168 13.39 -21.31 -23.13
N ILE A 169 12.25 -21.22 -22.46
CA ILE A 169 12.18 -20.75 -21.07
C ILE A 169 12.39 -21.94 -20.13
N THR A 170 13.50 -21.91 -19.40
CA THR A 170 13.75 -22.88 -18.33
C THR A 170 12.78 -22.64 -17.17
N LEU A 171 12.01 -23.68 -16.83
CA LEU A 171 11.05 -23.64 -15.73
C LEU A 171 11.65 -24.24 -14.46
N PRO A 172 11.31 -23.71 -13.27
CA PRO A 172 11.78 -24.27 -12.01
C PRO A 172 11.10 -25.63 -11.74
N PRO A 173 11.78 -26.59 -11.08
CA PRO A 173 11.23 -27.92 -10.78
C PRO A 173 9.89 -27.90 -10.02
N ILE A 174 9.65 -26.84 -9.23
CA ILE A 174 8.40 -26.67 -8.48
C ILE A 174 7.15 -26.64 -9.37
N VAL A 175 7.27 -26.25 -10.65
CA VAL A 175 6.14 -26.23 -11.59
C VAL A 175 5.61 -27.65 -11.79
N ASP A 176 6.51 -28.61 -12.00
CA ASP A 176 6.14 -30.02 -12.20
C ASP A 176 5.61 -30.65 -10.91
N ILE A 177 6.26 -30.38 -9.79
CA ILE A 177 5.79 -30.82 -8.47
C ILE A 177 4.38 -30.29 -8.19
N ALA A 178 4.14 -29.00 -8.44
CA ALA A 178 2.84 -28.38 -8.23
C ALA A 178 1.76 -28.94 -9.17
N LEU A 179 2.10 -29.27 -10.42
CA LEU A 179 1.19 -29.95 -11.34
C LEU A 179 0.81 -31.34 -10.85
N VAL A 180 1.73 -32.10 -10.25
CA VAL A 180 1.40 -33.39 -9.60
C VAL A 180 0.40 -33.19 -8.45
N TYR A 181 0.57 -32.16 -7.62
CA TYR A 181 -0.42 -31.82 -6.58
C TYR A 181 -1.79 -31.43 -7.16
N VAL A 182 -1.83 -30.75 -8.32
CA VAL A 182 -3.07 -30.46 -9.04
C VAL A 182 -3.77 -31.75 -9.46
N GLU A 183 -3.05 -32.71 -10.05
CA GLU A 183 -3.62 -34.02 -10.43
C GLU A 183 -4.18 -34.75 -9.23
N GLY A 184 -3.43 -34.80 -8.12
CA GLY A 184 -3.91 -35.38 -6.86
C GLY A 184 -5.19 -34.71 -6.38
N GLY A 185 -5.24 -33.38 -6.41
CA GLY A 185 -6.43 -32.61 -6.01
C GLY A 185 -7.64 -32.84 -6.91
N LEU A 186 -7.45 -32.95 -8.24
CA LEU A 186 -8.52 -33.32 -9.18
C LEU A 186 -9.03 -34.74 -8.93
N ASN A 187 -8.13 -35.71 -8.76
CA ASN A 187 -8.50 -37.10 -8.49
C ASN A 187 -9.28 -37.24 -7.17
N VAL A 188 -8.82 -36.59 -6.10
CA VAL A 188 -9.52 -36.55 -4.81
C VAL A 188 -10.89 -35.91 -4.94
N SER A 189 -10.98 -34.78 -5.67
CA SER A 189 -12.25 -34.09 -5.88
C SER A 189 -13.24 -34.95 -6.68
N GLY A 190 -12.78 -35.67 -7.71
CA GLY A 190 -13.60 -36.59 -8.49
C GLY A 190 -14.21 -37.69 -7.62
N LYS A 191 -13.38 -38.36 -6.81
CA LYS A 191 -13.85 -39.38 -5.84
C LYS A 191 -14.86 -38.83 -4.84
N LEU A 192 -14.64 -37.62 -4.33
CA LEU A 192 -15.56 -36.96 -3.41
C LEU A 192 -16.92 -36.63 -4.07
N ILE A 193 -16.92 -36.30 -5.37
CA ILE A 193 -18.16 -36.08 -6.14
C ILE A 193 -18.92 -37.40 -6.31
N GLU A 194 -18.23 -38.49 -6.67
CA GLU A 194 -18.82 -39.82 -6.82
C GLU A 194 -19.46 -40.33 -5.51
N GLN A 195 -18.84 -40.00 -4.37
CA GLN A 195 -19.33 -40.37 -3.03
C GLN A 195 -20.40 -39.42 -2.46
N GLY A 196 -20.81 -38.38 -3.19
CA GLY A 196 -21.80 -37.40 -2.73
C GLY A 196 -21.28 -36.33 -1.75
N TYR A 197 -19.97 -36.28 -1.50
CA TYR A 197 -19.34 -35.29 -0.60
C TYR A 197 -19.07 -33.94 -1.30
N TYR A 198 -20.10 -33.34 -1.89
CA TYR A 198 -19.97 -32.16 -2.77
C TYR A 198 -19.32 -30.93 -2.11
N LYS A 199 -19.60 -30.67 -0.82
CA LYS A 199 -18.97 -29.54 -0.10
C LYS A 199 -17.45 -29.74 0.07
N ALA A 200 -17.02 -30.97 0.35
CA ALA A 200 -15.60 -31.29 0.47
C ALA A 200 -14.90 -31.23 -0.89
N ALA A 201 -15.54 -31.79 -1.93
CA ALA A 201 -15.07 -31.70 -3.31
C ALA A 201 -14.88 -30.24 -3.75
N PHE A 202 -15.86 -29.37 -3.48
CA PHE A 202 -15.78 -27.95 -3.82
C PHE A 202 -14.58 -27.25 -3.16
N ARG A 203 -14.33 -27.50 -1.87
CA ARG A 203 -13.17 -26.92 -1.15
C ARG A 203 -11.85 -27.38 -1.74
N THR A 204 -11.72 -28.67 -2.08
CA THR A 204 -10.52 -29.21 -2.71
C THR A 204 -10.32 -28.59 -4.10
N LEU A 205 -11.37 -28.50 -4.92
CA LEU A 205 -11.33 -27.86 -6.23
C LEU A 205 -10.91 -26.39 -6.15
N MET A 206 -11.41 -25.62 -5.18
CA MET A 206 -11.02 -24.21 -5.02
C MET A 206 -9.52 -24.08 -4.73
N ARG A 207 -8.95 -24.97 -3.91
CA ARG A 207 -7.51 -25.01 -3.62
C ARG A 207 -6.71 -25.39 -4.86
N THR A 208 -7.15 -26.41 -5.59
CA THR A 208 -6.52 -26.86 -6.84
C THR A 208 -6.55 -25.76 -7.90
N TYR A 209 -7.68 -25.07 -8.05
CA TYR A 209 -7.83 -23.95 -8.98
C TYR A 209 -6.89 -22.80 -8.63
N HIS A 210 -6.80 -22.43 -7.35
CA HIS A 210 -5.86 -21.41 -6.88
C HIS A 210 -4.40 -21.79 -7.13
N LEU A 211 -4.05 -23.07 -6.96
CA LEU A 211 -2.72 -23.58 -7.27
C LEU A 211 -2.40 -23.47 -8.77
N LEU A 212 -3.34 -23.77 -9.66
CA LEU A 212 -3.19 -23.56 -11.11
C LEU A 212 -2.89 -22.10 -11.46
N VAL A 213 -3.57 -21.13 -10.82
CA VAL A 213 -3.26 -19.70 -11.02
C VAL A 213 -1.83 -19.38 -10.60
N LYS A 214 -1.38 -19.91 -9.46
CA LYS A 214 0.01 -19.73 -8.98
C LYS A 214 1.03 -20.34 -9.93
N ILE A 215 0.76 -21.53 -10.47
CA ILE A 215 1.64 -22.20 -11.45
C ILE A 215 1.81 -21.32 -12.69
N ASN A 216 0.72 -20.81 -13.28
CA ASN A 216 0.80 -19.89 -14.43
C ASN A 216 1.61 -18.63 -14.08
N ALA A 217 1.42 -18.06 -12.90
CA ALA A 217 2.21 -16.92 -12.45
C ALA A 217 3.71 -17.23 -12.27
N ILE A 218 4.08 -18.45 -11.88
CA ILE A 218 5.49 -18.89 -11.85
C ILE A 218 6.03 -19.00 -13.28
N ILE A 219 5.31 -19.66 -14.19
CA ILE A 219 5.73 -19.84 -15.58
C ILE A 219 5.97 -18.48 -16.27
N VAL A 220 5.04 -17.54 -16.12
CA VAL A 220 5.17 -16.18 -16.67
C VAL A 220 6.38 -15.45 -16.07
N ARG A 221 6.63 -15.58 -14.76
CA ARG A 221 7.82 -15.00 -14.12
C ARG A 221 9.11 -15.60 -14.65
N SER A 222 9.15 -16.90 -14.92
CA SER A 222 10.32 -17.54 -15.54
C SER A 222 10.67 -16.93 -16.89
N VAL A 223 9.68 -16.44 -17.66
CA VAL A 223 9.95 -15.72 -18.92
C VAL A 223 10.83 -14.49 -18.67
N PHE A 224 10.48 -13.67 -17.67
CA PHE A 224 11.29 -12.50 -17.31
C PHE A 224 12.67 -12.90 -16.81
N VAL A 225 12.74 -13.92 -15.94
CA VAL A 225 14.02 -14.40 -15.39
C VAL A 225 14.98 -14.81 -16.51
N VAL A 226 14.52 -15.62 -17.45
CA VAL A 226 15.34 -16.14 -18.54
C VAL A 226 15.66 -15.05 -19.56
N LYS A 227 14.66 -14.32 -20.06
CA LYS A 227 14.85 -13.32 -21.13
C LYS A 227 15.64 -12.09 -20.68
N LEU A 228 15.57 -11.74 -19.40
CA LEU A 228 16.34 -10.64 -18.84
C LEU A 228 17.62 -11.13 -18.15
N ASN A 229 17.91 -12.44 -18.17
CA ASN A 229 19.04 -13.06 -17.48
C ASN A 229 19.15 -12.61 -16.00
N LEU A 230 18.01 -12.60 -15.30
CA LEU A 230 17.96 -12.24 -13.89
C LEU A 230 18.45 -13.45 -13.09
N ASN A 231 19.52 -13.29 -12.31
CA ASN A 231 20.02 -14.33 -11.39
C ASN A 231 19.12 -14.49 -10.16
N VAL A 232 17.82 -14.71 -10.35
CA VAL A 232 16.83 -14.84 -9.28
C VAL A 232 15.92 -16.05 -9.45
N ASN A 233 15.49 -16.60 -8.32
CA ASN A 233 14.54 -17.70 -8.31
C ASN A 233 13.14 -17.20 -8.75
N PRO A 234 12.54 -17.74 -9.83
CA PRO A 234 11.20 -17.36 -10.32
C PRO A 234 10.05 -17.67 -9.34
N GLU A 235 10.30 -18.46 -8.29
CA GLU A 235 9.35 -18.75 -7.21
C GLU A 235 9.01 -17.53 -6.35
N ARG A 236 9.98 -16.62 -6.17
CA ARG A 236 9.77 -15.38 -5.41
C ARG A 236 9.06 -14.35 -6.29
N PRO A 237 8.17 -13.50 -5.75
CA PRO A 237 7.56 -12.43 -6.52
C PRO A 237 8.68 -11.63 -7.20
N LEU A 238 8.57 -11.37 -8.50
CA LEU A 238 9.54 -10.53 -9.18
C LEU A 238 9.45 -9.07 -8.72
N GLY A 239 8.34 -8.67 -8.08
CA GLY A 239 8.13 -7.34 -7.52
C GLY A 239 9.33 -6.86 -6.69
N PRO A 240 9.74 -7.52 -5.60
CA PRO A 240 10.93 -7.15 -4.82
C PRO A 240 12.29 -7.25 -5.54
N VAL A 241 12.40 -8.01 -6.63
CA VAL A 241 13.65 -8.12 -7.42
C VAL A 241 13.73 -7.01 -8.47
N LEU A 242 12.65 -6.80 -9.23
CA LEU A 242 12.48 -5.69 -10.18
C LEU A 242 12.36 -4.33 -9.44
N ALA A 243 11.92 -4.35 -8.18
CA ALA A 243 11.83 -3.20 -7.28
C ALA A 243 12.98 -3.11 -6.26
N ARG A 244 14.02 -3.95 -6.34
CA ARG A 244 15.34 -3.60 -5.80
C ARG A 244 15.96 -2.56 -6.72
N TRP A 245 15.25 -1.45 -6.88
CA TRP A 245 15.82 -0.21 -7.34
C TRP A 245 16.94 0.05 -6.37
N ARG A 246 18.18 0.01 -6.87
CA ARG A 246 19.24 0.84 -6.33
C ARG A 246 18.73 2.26 -6.60
N ILE A 247 17.84 2.74 -5.72
CA ILE A 247 17.26 4.07 -5.82
C ILE A 247 18.46 4.97 -5.78
N ARG A 248 18.80 5.51 -6.95
CA ARG A 248 20.00 6.31 -7.10
C ARG A 248 19.90 7.46 -6.11
N LYS A 249 21.05 7.90 -5.60
CA LYS A 249 21.15 8.96 -4.58
C LYS A 249 20.24 10.15 -4.91
N GLU A 250 20.10 10.48 -6.19
CA GLU A 250 19.28 11.57 -6.72
C GLU A 250 17.77 11.39 -6.50
N ILE A 251 17.25 10.17 -6.42
CA ILE A 251 15.84 9.92 -6.13
C ILE A 251 15.59 10.07 -4.63
N MET A 252 16.49 9.58 -3.76
CA MET A 252 16.38 9.81 -2.30
C MET A 252 16.42 11.32 -1.99
N LEU A 253 17.33 12.05 -2.63
CA LEU A 253 17.42 13.52 -2.51
C LEU A 253 16.15 14.23 -3.02
N ARG A 254 15.55 13.79 -4.13
CA ARG A 254 14.26 14.32 -4.62
C ARG A 254 13.10 14.05 -3.67
N VAL A 255 13.10 12.92 -2.96
CA VAL A 255 12.07 12.65 -1.95
C VAL A 255 12.23 13.58 -0.74
N CYS A 256 13.47 13.91 -0.36
CA CYS A 256 13.73 14.90 0.69
C CYS A 256 13.17 16.28 0.35
N GLU A 257 13.02 16.67 -0.92
CA GLU A 257 12.39 17.95 -1.31
C GLU A 257 10.93 18.05 -0.88
N ARG A 258 10.28 16.93 -0.56
CA ARG A 258 8.89 16.89 -0.10
C ARG A 258 8.73 16.77 1.42
N LEU A 259 9.84 16.70 2.15
CA LEU A 259 9.84 16.63 3.62
C LEU A 259 9.90 18.04 4.22
N PRO A 260 9.47 18.22 5.49
CA PRO A 260 9.70 19.48 6.20
C PRO A 260 11.19 19.89 6.14
N PRO A 261 11.52 21.18 5.95
CA PRO A 261 12.90 21.62 5.70
C PRO A 261 13.92 21.09 6.72
N ALA A 262 13.58 21.14 8.01
CA ALA A 262 14.43 20.65 9.09
C ALA A 262 14.71 19.13 8.98
N VAL A 263 13.71 18.33 8.61
CA VAL A 263 13.86 16.88 8.40
C VAL A 263 14.64 16.60 7.10
N ALA A 264 14.36 17.38 6.06
CA ALA A 264 15.00 17.24 4.76
C ALA A 264 16.52 17.48 4.84
N GLU A 265 16.96 18.53 5.51
CA GLU A 265 18.39 18.86 5.66
C GLU A 265 19.16 17.77 6.39
N GLU A 266 18.62 17.26 7.50
CA GLU A 266 19.26 16.21 8.27
C GLU A 266 19.41 14.91 7.46
N ILE A 267 18.36 14.50 6.76
CA ILE A 267 18.39 13.25 5.96
C ILE A 267 19.29 13.42 4.73
N LYS A 268 19.28 14.59 4.07
CA LYS A 268 20.21 14.91 2.97
C LYS A 268 21.66 14.79 3.43
N SER A 269 22.00 15.33 4.61
CA SER A 269 23.37 15.22 5.15
C SER A 269 23.82 13.77 5.39
N LYS A 270 22.89 12.87 5.78
CA LYS A 270 23.20 11.45 5.99
C LYS A 270 23.35 10.69 4.67
N ILE A 271 22.56 11.04 3.67
CA ILE A 271 22.72 10.52 2.29
C ILE A 271 24.05 10.97 1.70
N GLU A 272 24.45 12.23 1.94
CA GLU A 272 25.71 12.77 1.45
C GLU A 272 26.93 12.12 2.10
N ARG A 273 26.86 11.84 3.40
CA ARG A 273 27.87 11.11 4.19
C ARG A 273 27.87 9.60 3.97
N ASN A 274 27.01 9.08 3.09
CA ASN A 274 26.90 7.66 2.76
C ASN A 274 26.53 6.76 3.96
N GLU A 275 25.87 7.34 4.96
CA GLU A 275 25.28 6.66 6.13
C GLU A 275 23.96 5.98 5.76
N ILE A 276 23.26 6.50 4.75
CA ILE A 276 22.06 5.90 4.15
C ILE A 276 22.43 5.39 2.75
N ARG A 277 22.53 4.07 2.62
CA ARG A 277 23.05 3.38 1.43
C ARG A 277 21.95 2.80 0.56
N ASN A 278 20.78 2.53 1.14
CA ASN A 278 19.67 1.92 0.43
C ASN A 278 18.31 2.49 0.86
N TRP A 279 17.27 2.14 0.11
CA TRP A 279 15.92 2.63 0.32
C TRP A 279 15.27 2.19 1.64
N LYS A 280 15.69 1.03 2.17
CA LYS A 280 15.16 0.53 3.45
C LYS A 280 15.65 1.42 4.58
N GLU A 281 16.96 1.67 4.64
CA GLU A 281 17.59 2.61 5.57
C GLU A 281 17.01 4.02 5.43
N PHE A 282 16.83 4.49 4.19
CA PHE A 282 16.21 5.79 3.92
C PHE A 282 14.80 5.87 4.50
N ARG A 283 13.95 4.86 4.28
CA ARG A 283 12.57 4.85 4.77
C ARG A 283 12.52 4.81 6.30
N GLU A 284 13.37 3.99 6.92
CA GLU A 284 13.44 3.88 8.38
C GLU A 284 13.89 5.21 9.01
N GLU A 285 14.91 5.86 8.43
CA GLU A 285 15.36 7.17 8.91
C GLU A 285 14.31 8.26 8.69
N VAL A 286 13.68 8.33 7.50
CA VAL A 286 12.58 9.27 7.23
C VAL A 286 11.46 9.08 8.23
N ARG A 287 11.03 7.84 8.48
CA ARG A 287 9.97 7.54 9.43
C ARG A 287 10.32 8.03 10.82
N LYS A 288 11.51 7.68 11.31
CA LYS A 288 12.01 8.10 12.62
C LYS A 288 12.00 9.62 12.77
N ARG A 289 12.55 10.34 11.79
CA ARG A 289 12.67 11.81 11.87
C ARG A 289 11.34 12.53 11.71
N VAL A 290 10.43 12.00 10.90
CA VAL A 290 9.08 12.54 10.77
C VAL A 290 8.29 12.32 12.06
N GLU A 291 8.43 11.17 12.73
CA GLU A 291 7.84 10.92 14.04
C GLU A 291 8.39 11.90 15.09
N GLU A 292 9.72 12.05 15.20
CA GLU A 292 10.37 13.01 16.10
C GLU A 292 9.95 14.47 15.83
N TYR A 293 9.87 14.87 14.55
CA TYR A 293 9.45 16.21 14.16
C TYR A 293 7.97 16.45 14.46
N ARG A 294 7.12 15.45 14.21
CA ARG A 294 5.69 15.51 14.51
C ARG A 294 5.47 15.69 16.02
N ASP A 295 6.18 14.94 16.85
CA ASP A 295 6.03 15.04 18.31
C ASP A 295 6.49 16.41 18.81
N ARG A 296 7.57 16.96 18.24
CA ARG A 296 8.02 18.32 18.54
C ARG A 296 6.98 19.37 18.17
N VAL A 297 6.45 19.34 16.95
CA VAL A 297 5.45 20.29 16.47
C VAL A 297 4.15 20.16 17.27
N ILE A 298 3.72 18.95 17.63
CA ILE A 298 2.54 18.75 18.48
C ILE A 298 2.75 19.41 19.84
N ASN A 299 3.91 19.23 20.46
CA ASN A 299 4.21 19.86 21.74
C ASN A 299 4.26 21.40 21.63
N GLU A 300 4.86 21.96 20.57
CA GLU A 300 4.88 23.41 20.32
C GLU A 300 3.46 23.98 20.12
N VAL A 301 2.60 23.25 19.41
CA VAL A 301 1.19 23.60 19.22
C VAL A 301 0.44 23.55 20.55
N PHE A 302 0.68 22.52 21.37
CA PHE A 302 0.05 22.43 22.70
C PHE A 302 0.48 23.58 23.60
N GLU A 303 1.77 23.90 23.67
CA GLU A 303 2.27 25.06 24.41
C GLU A 303 1.61 26.36 23.92
N SER A 304 1.49 26.53 22.60
CA SER A 304 0.83 27.70 22.02
C SER A 304 -0.64 27.79 22.42
N VAL A 305 -1.39 26.69 22.33
CA VAL A 305 -2.79 26.60 22.76
C VAL A 305 -2.92 26.92 24.25
N VAL A 306 -2.10 26.30 25.10
CA VAL A 306 -2.10 26.52 26.54
C VAL A 306 -1.83 27.99 26.86
N ASN A 307 -0.83 28.61 26.24
CA ASN A 307 -0.54 30.03 26.47
C ASN A 307 -1.70 30.94 26.08
N ILE A 308 -2.41 30.63 24.97
CA ILE A 308 -3.61 31.37 24.56
C ILE A 308 -4.73 31.18 25.60
N VAL A 309 -4.99 29.94 26.04
CA VAL A 309 -6.04 29.64 27.03
C VAL A 309 -5.73 30.30 28.37
N VAL A 310 -4.48 30.31 28.83
CA VAL A 310 -4.06 31.05 30.03
C VAL A 310 -4.37 32.54 29.88
N ALA A 311 -4.09 33.15 28.72
CA ALA A 311 -4.41 34.55 28.46
C ALA A 311 -5.93 34.80 28.50
N VAL A 312 -6.74 33.90 27.92
CA VAL A 312 -8.20 33.94 27.99
C VAL A 312 -8.69 33.87 29.44
N ILE A 313 -8.15 32.94 30.24
CA ILE A 313 -8.49 32.79 31.66
C ILE A 313 -8.12 34.06 32.43
N ARG A 314 -6.89 34.58 32.27
CA ARG A 314 -6.44 35.81 32.92
C ARG A 314 -7.41 36.97 32.65
N PHE A 315 -7.86 37.11 31.40
CA PHE A 315 -8.82 38.14 31.04
C PHE A 315 -10.20 37.86 31.65
N ALA A 316 -10.66 36.60 31.60
CA ALA A 316 -11.95 36.18 32.13
C ALA A 316 -12.09 36.42 33.64
N ARG A 317 -10.98 36.42 34.39
CA ARG A 317 -10.97 36.76 35.83
C ARG A 317 -11.54 38.14 36.14
N PHE A 318 -11.44 39.09 35.20
CA PHE A 318 -11.99 40.44 35.41
C PHE A 318 -13.48 40.55 35.09
N SER A 319 -14.06 39.53 34.46
CA SER A 319 -15.41 39.60 33.89
C SER A 319 -16.31 38.40 34.23
N SER A 320 -15.81 37.39 34.93
CA SER A 320 -16.55 36.17 35.22
C SER A 320 -16.26 35.62 36.63
N ASP A 321 -17.27 35.67 37.49
CA ASP A 321 -17.23 35.07 38.82
C ASP A 321 -17.07 33.55 38.76
N ALA A 322 -17.61 32.90 37.72
CA ALA A 322 -17.48 31.47 37.50
C ALA A 322 -16.02 31.04 37.33
N VAL A 323 -15.21 31.84 36.64
CA VAL A 323 -13.79 31.56 36.45
C VAL A 323 -13.02 31.77 37.75
N ASN A 324 -13.31 32.83 38.51
CA ASN A 324 -12.63 33.06 39.79
C ASN A 324 -12.95 31.97 40.81
N GLU A 325 -14.21 31.54 40.91
CA GLU A 325 -14.63 30.45 41.78
C GLU A 325 -13.99 29.11 41.38
N TRP A 326 -13.94 28.82 40.08
CA TRP A 326 -13.27 27.62 39.57
C TRP A 326 -11.76 27.61 39.86
N LEU A 327 -11.09 28.76 39.67
CA LEU A 327 -9.66 28.90 39.95
C LEU A 327 -9.35 28.71 41.44
N ASP A 328 -10.19 29.26 42.33
CA ASP A 328 -10.05 29.10 43.79
C ASP A 328 -10.26 27.63 44.21
N LYS A 329 -11.35 27.01 43.74
CA LYS A 329 -11.71 25.62 44.04
C LYS A 329 -10.62 24.62 43.64
N ASN A 330 -9.93 24.88 42.53
CA ASN A 330 -8.86 24.01 42.02
C ASN A 330 -7.46 24.39 42.55
N GLY A 331 -7.36 25.34 43.49
CA GLY A 331 -6.10 25.73 44.11
C GLY A 331 -5.16 26.48 43.17
N PHE A 332 -5.67 27.06 42.09
CA PHE A 332 -4.88 27.89 41.17
C PHE A 332 -4.70 29.32 41.68
N LEU A 333 -5.41 29.74 42.73
CA LEU A 333 -5.20 31.02 43.40
C LEU A 333 -4.40 30.84 44.69
N GLY A 334 -3.28 31.54 44.78
CA GLY A 334 -2.48 31.65 45.99
C GLY A 334 -2.95 32.77 46.93
N PRO A 335 -2.25 32.97 48.06
CA PRO A 335 -2.53 34.04 49.01
C PRO A 335 -2.60 35.41 48.31
N GLY A 336 -3.67 36.18 48.57
CA GLY A 336 -3.92 37.47 47.92
C GLY A 336 -4.55 37.38 46.52
N GLY A 337 -5.02 36.21 46.10
CA GLY A 337 -5.68 36.02 44.79
C GLY A 337 -4.70 36.04 43.60
N ILE A 338 -3.42 35.79 43.85
CA ILE A 338 -2.39 35.71 42.81
C ILE A 338 -2.53 34.37 42.07
N LEU A 339 -2.52 34.40 40.74
CA LEU A 339 -2.67 33.19 39.93
C LEU A 339 -1.36 32.37 39.93
N ASN A 340 -1.44 31.10 40.34
CA ASN A 340 -0.38 30.14 40.15
C ASN A 340 -0.40 29.61 38.70
N GLU A 341 0.33 30.31 37.84
CA GLU A 341 0.33 30.02 36.41
C GLU A 341 1.01 28.72 36.03
N GLU A 342 1.99 28.29 36.82
CA GLU A 342 2.69 27.03 36.57
C GLU A 342 1.73 25.85 36.76
N ALA A 343 1.01 25.82 37.89
CA ALA A 343 -0.02 24.82 38.15
C ALA A 343 -1.13 24.85 37.09
N LEU A 344 -1.58 26.06 36.69
CA LEU A 344 -2.59 26.22 35.65
C LEU A 344 -2.10 25.72 34.29
N LYS A 345 -0.86 26.03 33.90
CA LYS A 345 -0.26 25.56 32.64
C LYS A 345 -0.15 24.05 32.61
N THR A 346 0.29 23.42 33.70
CA THR A 346 0.34 21.95 33.79
C THR A 346 -1.04 21.32 33.62
N TYR A 347 -2.05 21.88 34.29
CA TYR A 347 -3.44 21.42 34.14
C TYR A 347 -3.93 21.55 32.70
N LEU A 348 -3.76 22.73 32.10
CA LEU A 348 -4.20 23.01 30.73
C LEU A 348 -3.44 22.20 29.68
N MET A 349 -2.18 21.87 29.94
CA MET A 349 -1.39 20.99 29.09
C MET A 349 -1.99 19.57 29.06
N ASN A 350 -2.36 19.04 30.22
CA ASN A 350 -3.02 17.74 30.31
C ASN A 350 -4.40 17.77 29.65
N LEU A 351 -5.19 18.82 29.90
CA LEU A 351 -6.47 19.02 29.22
C LEU A 351 -6.32 19.09 27.70
N THR A 352 -5.31 19.81 27.20
CA THR A 352 -5.05 19.94 25.77
C THR A 352 -4.69 18.59 25.14
N ARG A 353 -3.92 17.75 25.84
CA ARG A 353 -3.64 16.37 25.42
C ARG A 353 -4.90 15.52 25.36
N GLU A 354 -5.70 15.53 26.43
CA GLU A 354 -6.98 14.79 26.48
C GLU A 354 -7.92 15.17 25.34
N VAL A 355 -8.07 16.47 25.08
CA VAL A 355 -8.91 16.99 23.99
C VAL A 355 -8.33 16.61 22.63
N TYR A 356 -7.01 16.68 22.45
CA TYR A 356 -6.36 16.25 21.21
C TYR A 356 -6.55 14.75 20.95
N GLU A 357 -6.47 13.89 21.97
CA GLU A 357 -6.72 12.45 21.83
C GLU A 357 -8.16 12.16 21.41
N LYS A 358 -9.13 12.94 21.93
CA LYS A 358 -10.56 12.75 21.67
C LYS A 358 -11.03 13.36 20.33
N HIS A 359 -10.47 14.50 19.94
CA HIS A 359 -10.99 15.31 18.83
C HIS A 359 -9.97 15.61 17.72
N GLY A 360 -8.69 15.29 17.92
CA GLY A 360 -7.60 15.60 17.01
C GLY A 360 -7.18 17.07 17.02
N TRP A 361 -6.39 17.48 16.02
CA TRP A 361 -5.82 18.83 15.92
C TRP A 361 -6.78 19.89 15.36
N ARG A 362 -7.83 19.47 14.64
CA ARG A 362 -8.75 20.40 13.98
C ARG A 362 -9.58 21.12 15.03
N ASN A 363 -9.50 22.45 15.04
CA ASN A 363 -10.13 23.32 16.03
C ASN A 363 -9.71 23.02 17.49
N LEU A 364 -8.47 22.55 17.69
CA LEU A 364 -7.97 22.16 19.02
C LEU A 364 -8.19 23.26 20.08
N LEU A 365 -7.85 24.52 19.77
CA LEU A 365 -8.06 25.65 20.69
C LEU A 365 -9.53 25.83 21.09
N GLU A 366 -10.46 25.81 20.12
CA GLU A 366 -11.89 25.95 20.40
C GLU A 366 -12.41 24.77 21.22
N ASN A 367 -12.00 23.55 20.90
CA ASN A 367 -12.40 22.35 21.63
C ASN A 367 -11.87 22.38 23.07
N VAL A 368 -10.63 22.84 23.29
CA VAL A 368 -10.06 23.01 24.63
C VAL A 368 -10.86 24.04 25.43
N LEU A 369 -11.23 25.16 24.80
CA LEU A 369 -12.05 26.17 25.45
C LEU A 369 -13.45 25.65 25.78
N LEU A 370 -14.10 24.92 24.88
CA LEU A 370 -15.42 24.32 25.12
C LEU A 370 -15.38 23.30 26.26
N GLU A 371 -14.40 22.39 26.25
CA GLU A 371 -14.25 21.39 27.31
C GLU A 371 -13.97 22.08 28.66
N LEU A 372 -13.17 23.14 28.66
CA LEU A 372 -12.91 23.94 29.86
C LEU A 372 -14.19 24.65 30.36
N GLN A 373 -15.01 25.22 29.47
CA GLN A 373 -16.30 25.82 29.83
C GLN A 373 -17.22 24.80 30.50
N VAL A 374 -17.32 23.60 29.93
CA VAL A 374 -18.11 22.49 30.49
C VAL A 374 -17.62 22.11 31.88
N ARG A 375 -16.30 22.01 32.10
CA ARG A 375 -15.73 21.72 33.42
C ARG A 375 -16.03 22.82 34.44
N ILE A 376 -15.84 24.09 34.08
CA ILE A 376 -16.16 25.23 34.95
C ILE A 376 -17.64 25.20 35.34
N ARG A 377 -18.54 24.99 34.38
CA ARG A 377 -19.98 24.90 34.63
C ARG A 377 -20.33 23.74 35.56
N ASN A 378 -19.77 22.55 35.31
CA ASN A 378 -20.04 21.37 36.13
C ASN A 378 -19.55 21.55 37.58
N GLU A 379 -18.44 22.26 37.78
CA GLU A 379 -17.84 22.43 39.10
C GLU A 379 -18.41 23.61 39.91
N THR A 380 -18.86 24.67 39.24
CA THR A 380 -19.35 25.90 39.89
C THR A 380 -20.87 26.08 39.77
N GLY A 381 -21.51 25.35 38.87
CA GLY A 381 -22.93 25.54 38.51
C GLY A 381 -23.19 26.79 37.66
N LYS A 382 -22.16 27.54 37.26
CA LYS A 382 -22.27 28.81 36.54
C LYS A 382 -21.71 28.71 35.13
N ASP A 383 -22.42 29.30 34.16
CA ASP A 383 -21.99 29.34 32.76
C ASP A 383 -20.90 30.40 32.52
N VAL A 384 -19.97 30.10 31.61
CA VAL A 384 -18.98 31.05 31.09
C VAL A 384 -18.78 30.82 29.61
N ASP A 385 -18.66 31.90 28.83
CA ASP A 385 -18.33 31.82 27.40
C ASP A 385 -16.90 32.31 27.13
N LEU A 386 -15.95 31.39 27.33
CA LEU A 386 -14.53 31.60 27.01
C LEU A 386 -14.25 31.84 25.52
N ILE A 387 -15.14 31.43 24.59
CA ILE A 387 -14.95 31.67 23.15
C ILE A 387 -15.24 33.13 22.83
N ILE A 388 -16.29 33.71 23.41
CA ILE A 388 -16.58 35.15 23.31
C ILE A 388 -15.40 35.96 23.86
N ILE A 389 -14.81 35.53 24.97
CA ILE A 389 -13.64 36.20 25.56
C ILE A 389 -12.43 36.12 24.62
N LEU A 390 -12.13 34.95 24.05
CA LEU A 390 -11.09 34.81 23.03
C LEU A 390 -11.32 35.76 21.84
N ARG A 391 -12.55 35.84 21.34
CA ARG A 391 -12.92 36.76 20.24
C ARG A 391 -12.76 38.23 20.63
N GLY A 392 -13.02 38.59 21.89
CA GLY A 392 -12.78 39.94 22.41
C GLY A 392 -11.29 40.30 22.47
N LEU A 393 -10.42 39.32 22.74
CA LEU A 393 -8.96 39.48 22.74
C LEU A 393 -8.40 39.63 21.32
N THR A 394 -8.89 38.86 20.35
CA THR A 394 -8.43 38.91 18.95
C THR A 394 -9.03 40.09 18.17
N GLY A 395 -10.26 40.50 18.46
CA GLY A 395 -10.93 41.64 17.82
C GLY A 395 -10.37 43.02 18.18
N ARG A 396 -9.58 43.14 19.26
CA ARG A 396 -8.89 44.39 19.64
C ARG A 396 -7.57 44.62 18.91
N SER A 397 -6.96 43.62 18.29
CA SER A 397 -5.69 43.80 17.56
C SER A 397 -5.85 44.37 16.13
N GLY A 398 -7.08 44.60 15.66
CA GLY A 398 -7.38 45.18 14.34
C GLY A 398 -7.71 46.68 14.34
N ARG A 399 -7.63 47.36 15.49
CA ARG A 399 -7.76 48.82 15.60
C ARG A 399 -6.50 49.38 16.25
N GLY A 400 -5.42 49.37 15.49
CA GLY A 400 -4.09 49.78 15.95
C GLY A 400 -3.05 49.52 14.89
N SER A 401 -3.31 50.05 13.69
CA SER A 401 -2.33 50.25 12.62
C SER A 401 -2.30 51.75 12.33
#